data_AF-A0A7V9UEH1-F1
#
_entry.id   AF-A0A7V9UEH1-F1
#
_cell.length_a   1.000
_cell.length_b   1.000
_cell.length_c   1.000
_cell.angle_alpha   90.00
_cell.angle_beta   90.00
_cell.angle_gamma   90.00
#
_symmetry.space_group_name_H-M   'P 1'
#
loop_
_entity.id
_entity.type
_entity.pdbx_description
1 polymer ?
#
loop_
_entity_poly.entity_id
_entity_poly.type
_entity_poly.pdbx_seq_one_letter_code
_entity_poly.pdbx_strand_id
1 'polypeptide(L)'
;MTLVKHISMRVPWRDQPWDDRVCHAPLDNSSCLLLKNIGDKRDDPWELEVAGHSIADLPSPERLPCLSERGSFMSSHGYTVIKEHPYRVNRALKGHLHPTALTVPPYAFEGVPFRWLSRETVDDELWREVDDYRPEREDHAHSVLKFTPGWLMDGQNQRALISRFFADVVPDTSLVLVYLKHSPLQEESTQRLLAGAALVTSVTSPSMWKQSGDQPFDSSMWETIIGHSLRPDQKQGILLPYQELVPLLDGGVDVSSALAWAPADSTHEFSYVTEHLTDDTAIAALKGLRAAAEGMEGLGIRVPPSALAWVDEQIDRLWELRGPAPGLAAILRYLGAESAHQVIRRLVEDADWRQDPWS
;
A
#
# COMPACT_ATOMS: atom_id res chain seq x y z
N MET A 1 -1.29 -1.03 25.26
CA MET A 1 -1.59 -1.51 23.90
C MET A 1 -0.61 -0.85 22.92
N THR A 2 -0.05 -1.59 21.96
CA THR A 2 0.80 -1.01 20.89
C THR A 2 -0.01 -0.02 20.06
N LEU A 3 0.59 1.11 19.68
CA LEU A 3 -0.07 2.13 18.87
C LEU A 3 -0.14 1.60 17.43
N VAL A 4 -1.29 1.05 17.07
CA VAL A 4 -1.50 0.38 15.77
C VAL A 4 -1.48 1.43 14.66
N LYS A 5 -0.82 1.11 13.55
CA LYS A 5 -0.90 1.85 12.29
C LYS A 5 -1.59 1.02 11.24
N HIS A 6 -2.49 1.65 10.50
CA HIS A 6 -3.07 1.10 9.29
C HIS A 6 -2.21 1.49 8.09
N ILE A 7 -2.41 0.86 6.94
CA ILE A 7 -1.64 1.16 5.73
C ILE A 7 -2.53 1.35 4.52
N SER A 8 -2.10 2.20 3.58
CA SER A 8 -2.68 2.24 2.24
C SER A 8 -1.92 1.31 1.30
N MET A 9 -2.57 0.84 0.24
CA MET A 9 -1.92 0.15 -0.87
C MET A 9 -2.45 0.65 -2.21
N ARG A 10 -1.53 1.08 -3.09
CA ARG A 10 -1.89 1.48 -4.45
C ARG A 10 -2.03 0.27 -5.36
N VAL A 11 -3.06 0.24 -6.19
CA VAL A 11 -3.21 -0.75 -7.27
C VAL A 11 -3.44 -0.04 -8.62
N PRO A 12 -3.08 -0.66 -9.76
CA PRO A 12 -3.47 -0.19 -11.08
C PRO A 12 -4.95 -0.46 -11.32
N TRP A 13 -5.57 0.32 -12.20
CA TRP A 13 -6.86 -0.08 -12.77
C TRP A 13 -6.69 -1.36 -13.59
N ARG A 14 -7.71 -2.22 -13.50
CA ARG A 14 -7.88 -3.43 -14.31
C ARG A 14 -9.32 -3.51 -14.75
N ASP A 15 -9.56 -3.97 -15.98
CA ASP A 15 -10.89 -4.26 -16.52
C ASP A 15 -11.48 -5.58 -16.00
N GLN A 16 -10.69 -6.30 -15.21
CA GLN A 16 -11.02 -7.49 -14.46
C GLN A 16 -10.91 -7.17 -12.96
N PRO A 17 -11.56 -7.96 -12.09
CA PRO A 17 -11.18 -8.02 -10.68
C PRO A 17 -9.67 -8.21 -10.55
N TRP A 18 -9.05 -7.71 -9.48
CA TRP A 18 -7.60 -7.82 -9.23
C TRP A 18 -7.15 -9.25 -8.90
N ASP A 19 -7.76 -10.26 -9.51
CA ASP A 19 -7.53 -11.68 -9.37
C ASP A 19 -6.29 -12.14 -10.17
N ASP A 20 -6.21 -13.46 -10.37
CA ASP A 20 -5.11 -14.12 -11.05
C ASP A 20 -5.22 -14.13 -12.58
N ARG A 21 -6.17 -13.42 -13.20
CA ARG A 21 -6.29 -13.39 -14.67
C ARG A 21 -5.54 -12.23 -15.27
N VAL A 22 -5.25 -12.28 -16.57
CA VAL A 22 -4.86 -11.10 -17.35
C VAL A 22 -6.13 -10.30 -17.71
N CYS A 23 -5.99 -8.99 -17.88
CA CYS A 23 -7.06 -8.12 -18.39
C CYS A 23 -7.72 -8.72 -19.65
N HIS A 24 -9.03 -8.51 -19.81
CA HIS A 24 -9.79 -9.06 -20.96
C HIS A 24 -9.53 -8.28 -22.26
N ALA A 25 -9.43 -6.96 -22.14
CA ALA A 25 -9.08 -6.02 -23.20
C ALA A 25 -7.91 -5.13 -22.74
N PRO A 26 -6.67 -5.66 -22.68
CA PRO A 26 -5.50 -4.92 -22.18
C PRO A 26 -5.27 -3.57 -22.89
N LEU A 27 -5.60 -3.50 -24.19
CA LEU A 27 -5.40 -2.29 -25.01
C LEU A 27 -6.41 -1.17 -24.68
N ASP A 28 -7.60 -1.53 -24.19
CA ASP A 28 -8.62 -0.56 -23.79
C ASP A 28 -8.31 0.04 -22.40
N ASN A 29 -7.42 -0.59 -21.63
CA ASN A 29 -6.98 -0.10 -20.34
C ASN A 29 -5.87 0.96 -20.46
N SER A 30 -6.25 2.20 -20.76
CA SER A 30 -5.33 3.35 -20.78
C SER A 30 -4.95 3.85 -19.37
N SER A 31 -5.80 3.60 -18.37
CA SER A 31 -5.57 4.07 -16.99
C SER A 31 -4.34 3.44 -16.35
N CYS A 32 -4.05 2.16 -16.62
CA CYS A 32 -2.86 1.50 -16.08
C CYS A 32 -1.55 2.07 -16.65
N LEU A 33 -1.54 2.55 -17.90
CA LEU A 33 -0.36 3.14 -18.56
C LEU A 33 0.11 4.43 -17.90
N LEU A 34 -0.79 5.15 -17.22
CA LEU A 34 -0.44 6.37 -16.47
C LEU A 34 0.47 6.08 -15.28
N LEU A 35 0.54 4.82 -14.83
CA LEU A 35 1.58 4.37 -13.92
C LEU A 35 2.84 4.08 -14.73
N LYS A 36 3.86 4.93 -14.56
CA LYS A 36 5.13 4.84 -15.30
C LYS A 36 5.73 3.43 -15.40
N ASN A 37 5.71 2.65 -14.31
CA ASN A 37 6.27 1.30 -14.33
C ASN A 37 5.51 0.32 -15.24
N ILE A 38 4.20 0.52 -15.45
CA ILE A 38 3.40 -0.21 -16.44
C ILE A 38 3.60 0.42 -17.81
N GLY A 39 3.40 1.74 -17.94
CA GLY A 39 3.49 2.45 -19.21
C GLY A 39 4.80 2.22 -19.97
N ASP A 40 5.94 2.22 -19.27
CA ASP A 40 7.26 2.04 -19.88
C ASP A 40 7.55 0.58 -20.27
N LYS A 41 6.80 -0.40 -19.77
CA LYS A 41 7.14 -1.84 -19.83
C LYS A 41 6.06 -2.74 -20.41
N ARG A 42 4.84 -2.24 -20.63
CA ARG A 42 3.72 -3.03 -21.16
C ARG A 42 4.06 -3.57 -22.55
N ASP A 43 3.81 -4.86 -22.75
CA ASP A 43 4.01 -5.53 -24.04
C ASP A 43 2.65 -5.80 -24.68
N ASP A 44 2.14 -4.78 -25.39
CA ASP A 44 0.79 -4.79 -25.97
C ASP A 44 0.50 -6.03 -26.83
N PRO A 45 1.35 -6.42 -27.80
CA PRO A 45 1.14 -7.64 -28.58
C PRO A 45 1.03 -8.91 -27.72
N TRP A 46 1.88 -9.04 -26.70
CA TRP A 46 1.89 -10.24 -25.87
C TRP A 46 0.74 -10.27 -24.88
N GLU A 47 0.42 -9.15 -24.22
CA GLU A 47 -0.71 -9.07 -23.29
C GLU A 47 -2.04 -9.34 -24.02
N LEU A 48 -2.17 -8.93 -25.28
CA LEU A 48 -3.31 -9.27 -26.12
C LEU A 48 -3.39 -10.78 -26.41
N GLU A 49 -2.26 -11.44 -26.67
CA GLU A 49 -2.18 -12.88 -26.90
C GLU A 49 -2.64 -13.69 -25.67
N VAL A 50 -2.28 -13.22 -24.47
CA VAL A 50 -2.58 -13.90 -23.21
C VAL A 50 -3.79 -13.33 -22.45
N ALA A 51 -4.57 -12.45 -23.08
CA ALA A 51 -5.73 -11.81 -22.46
C ALA A 51 -6.70 -12.83 -21.83
N GLY A 52 -7.21 -12.53 -20.64
CA GLY A 52 -8.12 -13.40 -19.88
C GLY A 52 -7.54 -14.73 -19.35
N HIS A 53 -6.31 -15.11 -19.72
CA HIS A 53 -5.67 -16.32 -19.18
C HIS A 53 -5.32 -16.14 -17.71
N SER A 54 -5.27 -17.25 -16.95
CA SER A 54 -4.69 -17.20 -15.61
C SER A 54 -3.19 -16.95 -15.71
N ILE A 55 -2.69 -16.03 -14.88
CA ILE A 55 -1.28 -15.71 -14.68
C ILE A 55 -0.52 -16.96 -14.23
N ALA A 56 -1.15 -17.87 -13.48
CA ALA A 56 -0.55 -19.11 -13.03
C ALA A 56 -0.23 -20.08 -14.17
N ASP A 57 -0.94 -19.96 -15.30
CA ASP A 57 -0.78 -20.82 -16.48
C ASP A 57 0.18 -20.22 -17.52
N LEU A 58 0.68 -19.00 -17.30
CA LEU A 58 1.57 -18.33 -18.24
C LEU A 58 2.99 -18.90 -18.15
N PRO A 59 3.71 -19.04 -19.28
CA PRO A 59 5.10 -19.48 -19.28
C PRO A 59 6.08 -18.42 -18.73
N SER A 60 5.71 -17.14 -18.79
CA SER A 60 6.55 -16.01 -18.38
C SER A 60 5.70 -14.89 -17.76
N PRO A 61 5.01 -15.14 -16.63
CA PRO A 61 4.11 -14.17 -16.00
C PRO A 61 4.85 -12.90 -15.56
N GLU A 62 6.16 -12.97 -15.28
CA GLU A 62 6.99 -11.83 -14.89
C GLU A 62 7.09 -10.73 -15.95
N ARG A 63 6.69 -11.01 -17.20
CA ARG A 63 6.57 -10.01 -18.26
C ARG A 63 5.42 -9.02 -18.03
N LEU A 64 4.41 -9.39 -17.22
CA LEU A 64 3.30 -8.51 -16.87
C LEU A 64 3.78 -7.44 -15.87
N PRO A 65 3.92 -6.16 -16.28
CA PRO A 65 4.43 -5.14 -15.36
C PRO A 65 3.45 -4.83 -14.24
N CYS A 66 2.15 -5.12 -14.43
CA CYS A 66 1.11 -4.93 -13.42
C CYS A 66 1.29 -5.81 -12.18
N LEU A 67 2.02 -6.94 -12.27
CA LEU A 67 2.38 -7.76 -11.11
C LEU A 67 3.22 -6.97 -10.11
N SER A 68 4.23 -6.24 -10.60
CA SER A 68 5.05 -5.34 -9.78
C SER A 68 4.29 -4.08 -9.33
N GLU A 69 3.08 -3.86 -9.85
CA GLU A 69 2.17 -2.82 -9.38
C GLU A 69 1.02 -3.34 -8.52
N ARG A 70 1.12 -4.57 -7.97
CA ARG A 70 0.09 -5.18 -7.11
C ARG A 70 -1.26 -5.40 -7.82
N GLY A 71 -1.23 -5.56 -9.15
CA GLY A 71 -2.43 -5.75 -9.98
C GLY A 71 -3.17 -7.07 -9.76
N SER A 72 -2.59 -8.02 -9.02
CA SER A 72 -3.13 -9.36 -8.77
C SER A 72 -3.25 -9.69 -7.28
N PHE A 73 -3.43 -8.68 -6.41
CA PHE A 73 -3.47 -8.90 -4.95
C PHE A 73 -4.60 -9.84 -4.50
N MET A 74 -5.70 -9.95 -5.26
CA MET A 74 -6.79 -10.90 -4.99
C MET A 74 -6.54 -12.31 -5.53
N SER A 75 -5.38 -12.58 -6.11
CA SER A 75 -5.02 -13.89 -6.65
C SER A 75 -5.01 -14.98 -5.56
N SER A 76 -5.68 -16.11 -5.83
CA SER A 76 -5.56 -17.33 -5.03
C SER A 76 -4.27 -18.11 -5.29
N HIS A 77 -3.45 -17.67 -6.25
CA HIS A 77 -2.16 -18.24 -6.60
C HIS A 77 -1.04 -17.26 -6.30
N GLY A 78 0.07 -17.76 -5.77
CA GLY A 78 1.29 -16.97 -5.65
C GLY A 78 2.01 -16.84 -6.99
N TYR A 79 2.90 -15.86 -7.10
CA TYR A 79 3.74 -15.67 -8.28
C TYR A 79 5.14 -15.22 -7.87
N THR A 80 6.08 -15.26 -8.82
CA THR A 80 7.43 -14.75 -8.62
C THR A 80 7.77 -13.75 -9.70
N VAL A 81 8.33 -12.61 -9.31
CA VAL A 81 8.86 -11.61 -10.23
C VAL A 81 10.36 -11.46 -10.02
N ILE A 82 11.09 -11.20 -11.10
CA ILE A 82 12.51 -10.87 -11.03
C ILE A 82 12.63 -9.35 -10.96
N LYS A 83 13.16 -8.84 -9.85
CA LYS A 83 13.42 -7.41 -9.65
C LYS A 83 14.86 -7.09 -10.03
N GLU A 84 15.07 -5.87 -10.51
CA GLU A 84 16.39 -5.34 -10.80
C GLU A 84 16.63 -4.06 -10.00
N HIS A 85 17.80 -3.97 -9.36
CA HIS A 85 18.16 -2.78 -8.60
C HIS A 85 18.34 -1.56 -9.53
N PRO A 86 17.69 -0.41 -9.29
CA PRO A 86 17.70 0.74 -10.21
C PRO A 86 19.10 1.28 -10.53
N TYR A 87 20.02 1.21 -9.57
CA TYR A 87 21.41 1.68 -9.73
C TYR A 87 22.41 0.57 -10.10
N ARG A 88 21.96 -0.63 -10.50
CA ARG A 88 22.88 -1.73 -10.87
C ARG A 88 23.82 -1.40 -12.03
N VAL A 89 23.47 -0.42 -12.86
CA VAL A 89 24.28 0.06 -13.99
C VAL A 89 25.38 1.05 -13.57
N ASN A 90 25.33 1.57 -12.34
CA ASN A 90 26.38 2.44 -11.81
C ASN A 90 27.72 1.71 -11.79
N ARG A 91 28.80 2.39 -12.18
CA ARG A 91 30.14 1.81 -12.28
C ARG A 91 30.60 1.09 -11.01
N ALA A 92 30.25 1.59 -9.82
CA ALA A 92 30.65 1.01 -8.54
C ALA A 92 29.84 -0.25 -8.16
N LEU A 93 28.63 -0.41 -8.71
CA LEU A 93 27.72 -1.53 -8.39
C LEU A 93 27.60 -2.55 -9.54
N LYS A 94 28.04 -2.17 -10.74
CA LYS A 94 27.95 -2.98 -11.95
C LYS A 94 28.75 -4.27 -11.79
N GLY A 95 28.06 -5.40 -11.95
CA GLY A 95 28.64 -6.73 -11.80
C GLY A 95 28.59 -7.29 -10.38
N HIS A 96 28.17 -6.48 -9.40
CA HIS A 96 28.02 -6.91 -8.00
C HIS A 96 26.56 -7.20 -7.66
N LEU A 97 25.62 -6.37 -8.12
CA LEU A 97 24.18 -6.55 -7.90
C LEU A 97 23.53 -7.39 -9.01
N HIS A 98 22.83 -8.45 -8.59
CA HIS A 98 22.18 -9.41 -9.46
C HIS A 98 20.65 -9.29 -9.40
N PRO A 99 19.94 -9.65 -10.49
CA PRO A 99 18.50 -9.78 -10.45
C PRO A 99 18.07 -10.70 -9.30
N THR A 100 17.08 -10.26 -8.52
CA THR A 100 16.62 -10.95 -7.32
C THR A 100 15.17 -11.36 -7.49
N ALA A 101 14.90 -12.64 -7.22
CA ALA A 101 13.55 -13.18 -7.28
C ALA A 101 12.78 -12.76 -6.02
N LEU A 102 11.59 -12.20 -6.21
CA LEU A 102 10.65 -11.88 -5.15
C LEU A 102 9.41 -12.75 -5.34
N THR A 103 9.09 -13.57 -4.35
CA THR A 103 7.92 -14.44 -4.36
C THR A 103 6.80 -13.80 -3.55
N VAL A 104 5.65 -13.61 -4.18
CA VAL A 104 4.42 -13.11 -3.56
C VAL A 104 3.47 -14.30 -3.37
N PRO A 105 3.06 -14.64 -2.14
CA PRO A 105 2.11 -15.73 -1.90
C PRO A 105 0.68 -15.34 -2.32
N PRO A 106 -0.28 -16.30 -2.34
CA PRO A 106 -1.70 -16.00 -2.51
C PRO A 106 -2.19 -14.92 -1.54
N TYR A 107 -3.10 -14.05 -2.00
CA TYR A 107 -3.72 -13.00 -1.18
C TYR A 107 -2.72 -12.12 -0.43
N ALA A 108 -1.69 -11.68 -1.17
CA ALA A 108 -0.64 -10.82 -0.66
C ALA A 108 -0.19 -9.81 -1.71
N PHE A 109 0.55 -8.81 -1.25
CA PHE A 109 1.09 -7.76 -2.11
C PHE A 109 2.44 -7.25 -1.60
N GLU A 110 3.13 -6.53 -2.48
CA GLU A 110 4.37 -5.83 -2.19
C GLU A 110 4.07 -4.47 -1.54
N GLY A 111 4.32 -4.35 -0.24
CA GLY A 111 4.27 -3.09 0.50
C GLY A 111 5.61 -2.35 0.40
N VAL A 112 5.58 -1.12 -0.11
CA VAL A 112 6.79 -0.29 -0.31
C VAL A 112 6.58 1.09 0.33
N PRO A 113 7.23 1.38 1.48
CA PRO A 113 7.10 2.67 2.16
C PRO A 113 7.95 3.74 1.48
N PHE A 114 7.59 4.07 0.23
CA PHE A 114 8.43 4.84 -0.70
C PHE A 114 8.89 6.17 -0.11
N ARG A 115 7.99 6.92 0.54
CA ARG A 115 8.32 8.21 1.18
C ARG A 115 9.36 8.06 2.29
N TRP A 116 9.27 7.02 3.10
CA TRP A 116 10.19 6.77 4.22
C TRP A 116 11.62 6.47 3.77
N LEU A 117 11.81 6.11 2.49
CA LEU A 117 13.12 5.85 1.90
C LEU A 117 13.66 7.03 1.08
N SER A 118 12.88 8.11 0.97
CA SER A 118 13.29 9.37 0.33
C SER A 118 14.33 10.09 1.18
N ARG A 119 15.41 10.55 0.57
CA ARG A 119 16.39 11.41 1.24
C ARG A 119 15.77 12.66 1.83
N GLU A 120 14.90 13.31 1.07
CA GLU A 120 14.21 14.53 1.51
C GLU A 120 13.45 14.31 2.82
N THR A 121 12.70 13.20 2.92
CA THR A 121 11.94 12.88 4.13
C THR A 121 12.84 12.45 5.28
N VAL A 122 13.89 11.69 4.99
CA VAL A 122 14.82 11.23 6.03
C VAL A 122 15.58 12.41 6.63
N ASP A 123 16.10 13.30 5.78
CA ASP A 123 16.89 14.46 6.20
C ASP A 123 16.08 15.50 6.98
N ASP A 124 14.75 15.53 6.81
CA ASP A 124 13.79 16.29 7.63
C ASP A 124 13.50 15.62 8.99
N GLU A 125 14.57 15.16 9.64
CA GLU A 125 14.63 14.60 11.01
C GLU A 125 13.99 13.23 11.28
N LEU A 126 13.37 12.55 10.29
CA LEU A 126 12.77 11.21 10.49
C LEU A 126 13.77 10.19 11.07
N TRP A 127 15.06 10.30 10.72
CA TRP A 127 16.08 9.38 11.22
C TRP A 127 16.34 9.47 12.73
N ARG A 128 16.02 10.60 13.39
CA ARG A 128 16.26 10.76 14.83
C ARG A 128 15.38 9.86 15.68
N GLU A 129 14.29 9.36 15.11
CA GLU A 129 13.36 8.42 15.76
C GLU A 129 13.71 6.95 15.46
N VAL A 130 14.82 6.67 14.77
CA VAL A 130 15.23 5.31 14.37
C VAL A 130 16.64 4.98 14.85
N ASP A 131 16.71 4.27 15.97
CA ASP A 131 17.96 3.97 16.71
C ASP A 131 19.05 3.27 15.90
N ASP A 132 18.70 2.51 14.85
CA ASP A 132 19.65 1.74 14.02
C ASP A 132 20.13 2.49 12.77
N TYR A 133 19.55 3.66 12.48
CA TYR A 133 19.95 4.48 11.35
C TYR A 133 21.27 5.19 11.62
N ARG A 134 22.19 5.19 10.66
CA ARG A 134 23.51 5.83 10.75
C ARG A 134 23.78 6.70 9.51
N PRO A 135 23.79 8.04 9.63
CA PRO A 135 24.07 8.93 8.49
C PRO A 135 25.38 8.62 7.76
N GLU A 136 26.40 8.17 8.50
CA GLU A 136 27.74 7.89 7.97
C GLU A 136 27.75 6.77 6.92
N ARG A 137 26.78 5.84 7.00
CA ARG A 137 26.64 4.77 5.99
C ARG A 137 26.15 5.34 4.64
N GLU A 138 25.29 6.35 4.67
CA GLU A 138 24.86 7.03 3.44
C GLU A 138 25.99 7.91 2.88
N ASP A 139 26.77 8.58 3.74
CA ASP A 139 27.94 9.33 3.29
C ASP A 139 28.97 8.44 2.58
N HIS A 140 29.19 7.23 3.10
CA HIS A 140 29.99 6.20 2.42
C HIS A 140 29.38 5.81 1.08
N ALA A 141 28.08 5.52 1.03
CA ALA A 141 27.39 5.17 -0.21
C ALA A 141 27.50 6.29 -1.27
N HIS A 142 27.33 7.56 -0.89
CA HIS A 142 27.52 8.73 -1.76
C HIS A 142 28.95 8.83 -2.29
N SER A 143 29.94 8.63 -1.41
CA SER A 143 31.36 8.63 -1.78
C SER A 143 31.67 7.53 -2.80
N VAL A 144 31.07 6.34 -2.65
CA VAL A 144 31.21 5.22 -3.59
C VAL A 144 30.53 5.53 -4.93
N LEU A 145 29.29 6.04 -4.89
CA LEU A 145 28.47 6.29 -6.07
C LEU A 145 28.93 7.51 -6.88
N LYS A 146 29.64 8.46 -6.26
CA LYS A 146 30.08 9.75 -6.83
C LYS A 146 28.95 10.74 -7.14
N PHE A 147 27.80 10.56 -6.50
CA PHE A 147 26.68 11.52 -6.49
C PHE A 147 25.78 11.20 -5.29
N THR A 148 24.81 12.09 -5.01
CA THR A 148 23.80 11.92 -3.97
C THR A 148 22.48 11.50 -4.63
N PRO A 149 22.03 10.25 -4.48
CA PRO A 149 20.73 9.81 -4.97
C PRO A 149 19.59 10.46 -4.17
N GLY A 150 18.40 10.55 -4.76
CA GLY A 150 17.20 11.02 -4.03
C GLY A 150 16.64 10.01 -3.02
N TRP A 151 17.25 8.82 -2.93
CA TRP A 151 16.79 7.70 -2.10
C TRP A 151 17.94 7.19 -1.24
N LEU A 152 17.62 6.61 -0.08
CA LEU A 152 18.62 5.88 0.72
C LEU A 152 19.23 4.74 -0.07
N MET A 153 20.52 4.51 0.14
CA MET A 153 21.28 3.49 -0.59
C MET A 153 21.78 2.37 0.31
N ASP A 154 22.17 2.68 1.55
CA ASP A 154 22.73 1.68 2.44
C ASP A 154 21.65 0.71 2.92
N GLY A 155 21.91 -0.58 2.76
CA GLY A 155 20.97 -1.64 3.06
C GLY A 155 20.62 -1.76 4.54
N GLN A 156 21.52 -1.38 5.46
CA GLN A 156 21.21 -1.41 6.89
C GLN A 156 20.29 -0.25 7.27
N ASN A 157 20.54 0.94 6.74
CA ASN A 157 19.66 2.10 6.93
C ASN A 157 18.29 1.89 6.29
N GLN A 158 18.23 1.36 5.07
CA GLN A 158 16.97 0.97 4.41
C GLN A 158 16.19 -0.02 5.29
N ARG A 159 16.84 -1.08 5.80
CA ARG A 159 16.18 -2.04 6.71
C ARG A 159 15.73 -1.41 8.01
N ALA A 160 16.51 -0.51 8.60
CA ALA A 160 16.13 0.17 9.84
C ALA A 160 14.82 0.95 9.65
N LEU A 161 14.70 1.75 8.57
CA LEU A 161 13.48 2.51 8.30
C LEU A 161 12.29 1.63 7.90
N ILE A 162 12.50 0.62 7.07
CA ILE A 162 11.42 -0.34 6.71
C ILE A 162 10.93 -1.07 7.96
N SER A 163 11.84 -1.54 8.80
CA SER A 163 11.48 -2.23 10.05
C SER A 163 10.73 -1.30 10.99
N ARG A 164 11.16 -0.04 11.12
CA ARG A 164 10.44 0.96 11.90
C ARG A 164 9.03 1.22 11.34
N PHE A 165 8.88 1.36 10.03
CA PHE A 165 7.59 1.59 9.38
C PHE A 165 6.62 0.46 9.70
N PHE A 166 7.05 -0.79 9.55
CA PHE A 166 6.17 -1.94 9.73
C PHE A 166 6.02 -2.40 11.19
N ALA A 167 6.82 -1.88 12.13
CA ALA A 167 6.75 -2.25 13.55
C ALA A 167 5.37 -2.00 14.18
N ASP A 168 4.66 -0.98 13.71
CA ASP A 168 3.31 -0.62 14.20
C ASP A 168 2.18 -1.23 13.34
N VAL A 169 2.51 -2.01 12.30
CA VAL A 169 1.55 -2.72 11.45
C VAL A 169 1.35 -4.13 12.02
N VAL A 170 0.28 -4.30 12.80
CA VAL A 170 0.02 -5.49 13.60
C VAL A 170 -0.94 -6.42 12.85
N PRO A 171 -0.55 -7.67 12.55
CA PRO A 171 -1.46 -8.66 11.97
C PRO A 171 -2.76 -8.82 12.77
N ASP A 172 -3.85 -9.07 12.04
CA ASP A 172 -5.23 -9.23 12.53
C ASP A 172 -5.80 -8.01 13.27
N THR A 173 -5.08 -6.88 13.26
CA THR A 173 -5.49 -5.62 13.91
C THR A 173 -5.39 -4.43 12.97
N SER A 174 -4.29 -4.31 12.23
CA SER A 174 -4.09 -3.26 11.24
C SER A 174 -4.95 -3.50 10.00
N LEU A 175 -5.56 -2.43 9.50
CA LEU A 175 -6.24 -2.42 8.21
C LEU A 175 -5.27 -2.07 7.08
N VAL A 176 -5.56 -2.62 5.91
CA VAL A 176 -5.03 -2.15 4.63
C VAL A 176 -6.18 -1.55 3.81
N LEU A 177 -5.99 -0.32 3.32
CA LEU A 177 -6.94 0.41 2.48
C LEU A 177 -6.41 0.42 1.04
N VAL A 178 -7.18 -0.14 0.12
CA VAL A 178 -6.82 -0.29 -1.30
C VAL A 178 -7.27 0.93 -2.07
N TYR A 179 -6.39 1.50 -2.89
CA TYR A 179 -6.74 2.68 -3.68
C TYR A 179 -6.14 2.67 -5.09
N LEU A 180 -6.82 3.36 -5.98
CA LEU A 180 -6.46 3.63 -7.36
C LEU A 180 -5.97 5.08 -7.48
N LYS A 181 -4.83 5.25 -8.14
CA LYS A 181 -4.36 6.57 -8.54
C LYS A 181 -5.03 7.03 -9.83
N HIS A 182 -5.29 6.10 -10.74
CA HIS A 182 -5.88 6.33 -12.05
C HIS A 182 -6.90 5.24 -12.35
N SER A 183 -8.04 5.63 -12.92
CA SER A 183 -9.13 4.76 -13.37
C SER A 183 -9.99 5.52 -14.40
N PRO A 184 -10.78 4.81 -15.22
CA PRO A 184 -11.73 5.46 -16.13
C PRO A 184 -12.86 6.21 -15.38
N LEU A 185 -13.02 5.96 -14.08
CA LEU A 185 -14.04 6.59 -13.23
C LEU A 185 -13.59 7.95 -12.66
N GLN A 186 -12.45 8.48 -13.11
CA GLN A 186 -11.76 9.66 -12.55
C GLN A 186 -11.56 10.80 -13.57
N GLU A 187 -12.28 10.84 -14.70
CA GLU A 187 -12.03 11.80 -15.79
C GLU A 187 -11.96 13.27 -15.32
N GLU A 188 -12.81 13.67 -14.37
CA GLU A 188 -12.87 15.04 -13.84
C GLU A 188 -12.21 15.22 -12.47
N SER A 189 -11.55 14.17 -11.93
CA SER A 189 -11.05 14.17 -10.56
C SER A 189 -9.61 13.68 -10.44
N THR A 190 -8.78 14.46 -9.75
CA THR A 190 -7.41 14.03 -9.37
C THR A 190 -7.36 13.31 -8.02
N GLN A 191 -8.52 13.18 -7.35
CA GLN A 191 -8.64 12.49 -6.06
C GLN A 191 -8.36 11.00 -6.23
N ARG A 192 -7.95 10.35 -5.15
CA ARG A 192 -7.69 8.90 -5.13
C ARG A 192 -8.99 8.16 -4.92
N LEU A 193 -9.21 7.10 -5.70
CA LEU A 193 -10.42 6.29 -5.61
C LEU A 193 -10.13 5.06 -4.74
N LEU A 194 -10.85 4.88 -3.65
CA LEU A 194 -10.73 3.74 -2.75
C LEU A 194 -11.44 2.53 -3.34
N ALA A 195 -10.73 1.41 -3.52
CA ALA A 195 -11.30 0.19 -4.08
C ALA A 195 -11.80 -0.80 -3.03
N GLY A 196 -11.20 -0.79 -1.83
CA GLY A 196 -11.53 -1.79 -0.82
C GLY A 196 -10.72 -1.65 0.47
N ALA A 197 -10.98 -2.56 1.40
CA ALA A 197 -10.30 -2.63 2.69
C ALA A 197 -10.25 -4.07 3.21
N ALA A 198 -9.22 -4.38 3.99
CA ALA A 198 -9.04 -5.69 4.62
C ALA A 198 -8.21 -5.59 5.90
N LEU A 199 -8.13 -6.66 6.69
CA LEU A 199 -7.11 -6.81 7.73
C LEU A 199 -5.79 -7.25 7.10
N VAL A 200 -4.69 -6.73 7.64
CA VAL A 200 -3.34 -7.28 7.43
C VAL A 200 -3.24 -8.60 8.19
N THR A 201 -2.78 -9.67 7.57
CA THR A 201 -2.67 -11.00 8.20
C THR A 201 -1.22 -11.46 8.39
N SER A 202 -0.29 -10.84 7.68
CA SER A 202 1.15 -11.12 7.84
C SER A 202 1.98 -9.97 7.30
N VAL A 203 3.18 -9.82 7.85
CA VAL A 203 4.19 -8.86 7.40
C VAL A 203 5.52 -9.58 7.34
N THR A 204 6.12 -9.68 6.14
CA THR A 204 7.40 -10.34 5.92
C THR A 204 8.41 -9.34 5.39
N SER A 205 9.45 -9.08 6.18
CA SER A 205 10.51 -8.13 5.82
C SER A 205 11.18 -8.48 4.50
N PRO A 206 11.62 -7.49 3.73
CA PRO A 206 12.29 -7.72 2.46
C PRO A 206 13.65 -8.40 2.67
N SER A 207 14.08 -9.16 1.67
CA SER A 207 15.45 -9.69 1.61
C SER A 207 16.46 -8.62 1.19
N MET A 208 17.74 -8.89 1.39
CA MET A 208 18.79 -8.13 0.71
C MET A 208 18.80 -8.45 -0.78
N TRP A 209 19.29 -7.52 -1.59
CA TRP A 209 19.58 -7.82 -3.00
C TRP A 209 20.61 -8.94 -3.12
N LYS A 210 20.42 -9.84 -4.10
CA LYS A 210 21.45 -10.82 -4.46
C LYS A 210 22.70 -10.08 -4.91
N GLN A 211 23.82 -10.40 -4.27
CA GLN A 211 25.08 -9.75 -4.51
C GLN A 211 26.24 -10.75 -4.58
N SER A 212 27.34 -10.34 -5.22
CA SER A 212 28.56 -11.14 -5.32
C SER A 212 29.82 -10.29 -5.32
N GLY A 213 30.94 -10.91 -4.93
CA GLY A 213 32.24 -10.25 -4.86
C GLY A 213 32.29 -9.20 -3.76
N ASP A 214 33.24 -8.27 -3.88
CA ASP A 214 33.46 -7.22 -2.88
C ASP A 214 32.56 -6.01 -3.18
N GLN A 215 31.25 -6.19 -3.01
CA GLN A 215 30.30 -5.09 -3.17
C GLN A 215 30.60 -3.98 -2.14
N PRO A 216 30.68 -2.70 -2.55
CA PRO A 216 31.19 -1.63 -1.68
C PRO A 216 30.28 -1.27 -0.50
N PHE A 217 28.99 -1.63 -0.55
CA PHE A 217 28.03 -1.59 0.54
C PHE A 217 26.82 -2.49 0.18
N ASP A 218 26.09 -2.97 1.18
CA ASP A 218 24.91 -3.81 0.96
C ASP A 218 23.69 -2.97 0.56
N SER A 219 22.70 -3.57 -0.09
CA SER A 219 21.41 -2.91 -0.36
C SER A 219 20.24 -3.83 -0.04
N SER A 220 19.20 -3.28 0.57
CA SER A 220 17.95 -3.99 0.88
C SER A 220 16.98 -3.86 -0.29
N MET A 221 16.23 -4.93 -0.57
CA MET A 221 14.98 -4.78 -1.31
C MET A 221 14.01 -3.94 -0.48
N TRP A 222 13.05 -3.30 -1.13
CA TRP A 222 12.07 -2.42 -0.47
C TRP A 222 10.72 -3.11 -0.30
N GLU A 223 10.51 -4.21 -1.01
CA GLU A 223 9.26 -4.93 -1.13
C GLU A 223 9.02 -5.82 0.11
N THR A 224 8.33 -5.26 1.10
CA THR A 224 7.83 -6.02 2.26
C THR A 224 6.58 -6.78 1.82
N ILE A 225 6.52 -8.09 2.03
CA ILE A 225 5.34 -8.87 1.64
C ILE A 225 4.27 -8.76 2.73
N ILE A 226 3.08 -8.31 2.33
CA ILE A 226 1.93 -8.13 3.21
C ILE A 226 0.81 -9.07 2.78
N GLY A 227 0.39 -9.97 3.68
CA GLY A 227 -0.82 -10.77 3.48
C GLY A 227 -2.06 -10.02 3.93
N HIS A 228 -3.21 -10.31 3.32
CA HIS A 228 -4.50 -9.71 3.72
C HIS A 228 -5.64 -10.73 3.83
N SER A 229 -6.70 -10.33 4.54
CA SER A 229 -7.87 -11.17 4.84
C SER A 229 -8.93 -11.21 3.73
N LEU A 230 -8.91 -10.26 2.79
CA LEU A 230 -9.92 -10.17 1.72
C LEU A 230 -9.98 -11.45 0.87
N ARG A 231 -11.20 -11.94 0.62
CA ARG A 231 -11.51 -13.13 -0.21
C ARG A 231 -12.72 -12.83 -1.10
N PRO A 232 -12.99 -13.64 -2.15
CA PRO A 232 -14.14 -13.41 -3.03
C PRO A 232 -15.50 -13.37 -2.31
N ASP A 233 -15.64 -14.04 -1.16
CA ASP A 233 -16.88 -14.00 -0.36
C ASP A 233 -17.03 -12.74 0.49
N GLN A 234 -16.00 -11.89 0.57
CA GLN A 234 -15.97 -10.62 1.30
C GLN A 234 -16.52 -10.72 2.72
N LYS A 235 -16.14 -11.77 3.46
CA LYS A 235 -16.49 -11.90 4.90
C LYS A 235 -15.53 -11.18 5.84
N GLN A 236 -14.30 -10.95 5.40
CA GLN A 236 -13.24 -10.32 6.19
C GLN A 236 -12.61 -9.18 5.40
N GLY A 237 -13.44 -8.33 4.82
CA GLY A 237 -13.01 -7.22 3.99
C GLY A 237 -14.10 -6.78 3.02
N ILE A 238 -13.84 -5.68 2.34
CA ILE A 238 -14.69 -5.14 1.28
C ILE A 238 -13.85 -4.87 0.03
N LEU A 239 -14.43 -5.16 -1.13
CA LEU A 239 -13.91 -4.81 -2.44
C LEU A 239 -15.07 -4.40 -3.33
N LEU A 240 -15.03 -3.16 -3.79
CA LEU A 240 -16.06 -2.59 -4.64
C LEU A 240 -15.87 -3.09 -6.08
N PRO A 241 -16.92 -3.66 -6.73
CA PRO A 241 -16.85 -4.16 -8.10
C PRO A 241 -16.88 -3.02 -9.13
N TYR A 242 -15.86 -2.15 -9.12
CA TYR A 242 -15.83 -0.96 -9.97
C TYR A 242 -15.90 -1.24 -11.47
N GLN A 243 -15.46 -2.42 -11.91
CA GLN A 243 -15.57 -2.84 -13.31
C GLN A 243 -17.04 -2.86 -13.77
N GLU A 244 -17.99 -3.16 -12.89
CA GLU A 244 -19.43 -3.17 -13.21
C GLU A 244 -20.01 -1.76 -13.43
N LEU A 245 -19.32 -0.70 -12.97
CA LEU A 245 -19.74 0.69 -13.20
C LEU A 245 -19.38 1.18 -14.62
N VAL A 246 -18.37 0.60 -15.27
CA VAL A 246 -17.88 1.09 -16.57
C VAL A 246 -18.98 1.06 -17.64
N PRO A 247 -19.72 -0.05 -17.84
CA PRO A 247 -20.81 -0.08 -18.84
C PRO A 247 -21.96 0.90 -18.52
N LEU A 248 -22.20 1.18 -17.24
CA LEU A 248 -23.22 2.16 -16.82
C LEU A 248 -22.77 3.59 -17.17
N LEU A 249 -21.51 3.91 -16.85
CA LEU A 249 -20.90 5.21 -17.19
C LEU A 249 -20.89 5.44 -18.71
N ASP A 250 -20.48 4.43 -19.50
CA ASP A 250 -20.50 4.49 -20.97
C ASP A 250 -21.92 4.66 -21.53
N GLY A 251 -22.91 4.12 -20.81
CA GLY A 251 -24.34 4.31 -21.08
C GLY A 251 -24.91 5.67 -20.67
N GLY A 252 -24.08 6.55 -20.08
CA GLY A 252 -24.48 7.89 -19.62
C GLY A 252 -25.18 7.91 -18.26
N VAL A 253 -25.10 6.82 -17.48
CA VAL A 253 -25.63 6.78 -16.11
C VAL A 253 -24.66 7.49 -15.18
N ASP A 254 -25.19 8.35 -14.30
CA ASP A 254 -24.40 8.95 -13.23
C ASP A 254 -24.04 7.90 -12.17
N VAL A 255 -22.76 7.58 -12.07
CA VAL A 255 -22.19 6.61 -11.12
C VAL A 255 -21.56 7.28 -9.90
N SER A 256 -21.65 8.60 -9.76
CA SER A 256 -20.93 9.37 -8.72
C SER A 256 -21.22 8.90 -7.29
N SER A 257 -22.45 8.49 -7.00
CA SER A 257 -22.85 7.95 -5.69
C SER A 257 -22.19 6.62 -5.35
N ALA A 258 -21.72 5.88 -6.37
CA ALA A 258 -21.07 4.58 -6.24
C ALA A 258 -19.54 4.68 -6.18
N LEU A 259 -18.97 5.89 -6.11
CA LEU A 259 -17.52 6.11 -6.03
C LEU A 259 -17.09 6.46 -4.61
N ALA A 260 -16.04 5.80 -4.11
CA ALA A 260 -15.46 6.06 -2.80
C ALA A 260 -14.18 6.88 -2.96
N TRP A 261 -14.23 8.15 -2.61
CA TRP A 261 -13.05 9.01 -2.66
C TRP A 261 -12.23 8.89 -1.38
N ALA A 262 -10.91 8.99 -1.49
CA ALA A 262 -10.04 9.13 -0.33
C ALA A 262 -10.46 10.37 0.48
N PRO A 263 -10.42 10.32 1.82
CA PRO A 263 -10.81 11.44 2.67
C PRO A 263 -10.10 12.75 2.31
N ALA A 264 -10.79 13.88 2.48
CA ALA A 264 -10.16 15.19 2.36
C ALA A 264 -8.91 15.28 3.28
N ASP A 265 -7.90 16.03 2.83
CA ASP A 265 -6.61 16.20 3.52
C ASP A 265 -5.75 14.93 3.68
N SER A 266 -6.18 13.76 3.22
CA SER A 266 -5.40 12.51 3.26
C SER A 266 -4.51 12.27 2.02
N THR A 267 -4.16 13.35 1.32
CA THR A 267 -3.42 13.27 0.05
C THR A 267 -2.09 12.53 0.22
N HIS A 268 -1.41 12.72 1.36
CA HIS A 268 -0.13 12.07 1.62
C HIS A 268 -0.29 10.56 1.77
N GLU A 269 -1.25 10.12 2.57
CA GLU A 269 -1.49 8.71 2.86
C GLU A 269 -1.93 7.92 1.63
N PHE A 270 -2.51 8.57 0.62
CA PHE A 270 -2.92 7.95 -0.65
C PHE A 270 -2.09 8.40 -1.87
N SER A 271 -0.86 8.88 -1.68
CA SER A 271 0.02 9.26 -2.81
C SER A 271 1.14 8.28 -3.13
N TYR A 272 1.58 7.50 -2.15
CA TYR A 272 2.70 6.57 -2.26
C TYR A 272 2.24 5.12 -2.40
N VAL A 273 3.14 4.20 -2.76
CA VAL A 273 2.79 2.78 -2.91
C VAL A 273 2.16 2.22 -1.63
N THR A 274 2.79 2.50 -0.49
CA THR A 274 2.31 2.17 0.86
C THR A 274 2.67 3.31 1.82
N GLU A 275 1.74 3.73 2.66
CA GLU A 275 1.94 4.75 3.68
C GLU A 275 1.04 4.46 4.89
N HIS A 276 1.42 4.97 6.07
CA HIS A 276 0.60 4.86 7.28
C HIS A 276 -0.68 5.66 7.19
N LEU A 277 -1.72 5.11 7.83
CA LEU A 277 -3.00 5.76 8.06
C LEU A 277 -3.25 5.84 9.57
N THR A 278 -3.91 6.92 9.98
CA THR A 278 -4.46 7.05 11.34
C THR A 278 -5.81 6.35 11.44
N ASP A 279 -6.28 6.10 12.67
CA ASP A 279 -7.62 5.57 12.91
C ASP A 279 -8.70 6.48 12.29
N ASP A 280 -8.55 7.80 12.41
CA ASP A 280 -9.50 8.78 11.84
C ASP A 280 -9.54 8.71 10.32
N THR A 281 -8.37 8.61 9.67
CA THR A 281 -8.29 8.46 8.21
C THR A 281 -8.89 7.11 7.76
N ALA A 282 -8.64 6.04 8.50
CA ALA A 282 -9.21 4.72 8.21
C ALA A 282 -10.73 4.68 8.40
N ILE A 283 -11.27 5.27 9.48
CA ILE A 283 -12.71 5.40 9.72
C ILE A 283 -13.36 6.18 8.57
N ALA A 284 -12.78 7.30 8.16
CA ALA A 284 -13.31 8.11 7.06
C ALA A 284 -13.30 7.34 5.72
N ALA A 285 -12.22 6.60 5.43
CA ALA A 285 -12.12 5.77 4.24
C ALA A 285 -13.15 4.63 4.23
N LEU A 286 -13.33 3.94 5.37
CA LEU A 286 -14.34 2.89 5.54
C LEU A 286 -15.76 3.42 5.35
N LYS A 287 -16.08 4.60 5.88
CA LYS A 287 -17.38 5.26 5.65
C LYS A 287 -17.60 5.59 4.17
N GLY A 288 -16.55 6.04 3.47
CA GLY A 288 -16.60 6.28 2.02
C GLY A 288 -16.87 5.00 1.23
N LEU A 289 -16.18 3.91 1.56
CA LEU A 289 -16.42 2.58 0.95
C LEU A 289 -17.84 2.08 1.21
N ARG A 290 -18.35 2.26 2.44
CA ARG A 290 -19.72 1.90 2.81
C ARG A 290 -20.76 2.67 2.01
N ALA A 291 -20.62 4.00 1.91
CA ALA A 291 -21.53 4.85 1.16
C ALA A 291 -21.53 4.51 -0.34
N ALA A 292 -20.34 4.26 -0.92
CA ALA A 292 -20.22 3.83 -2.31
C ALA A 292 -20.88 2.48 -2.56
N ALA A 293 -20.77 1.53 -1.62
CA ALA A 293 -21.46 0.25 -1.72
C ALA A 293 -22.99 0.40 -1.71
N GLU A 294 -23.54 1.28 -0.87
CA GLU A 294 -24.98 1.62 -0.90
C GLU A 294 -25.38 2.28 -2.23
N GLY A 295 -24.52 3.16 -2.77
CA GLY A 295 -24.69 3.75 -4.10
C GLY A 295 -24.72 2.70 -5.22
N MET A 296 -23.83 1.71 -5.16
CA MET A 296 -23.81 0.57 -6.09
C MET A 296 -25.10 -0.24 -6.05
N GLU A 297 -25.63 -0.52 -4.85
CA GLU A 297 -26.91 -1.21 -4.71
C GLU A 297 -28.06 -0.41 -5.34
N GLY A 298 -28.05 0.92 -5.20
CA GLY A 298 -28.99 1.83 -5.87
C GLY A 298 -28.92 1.79 -7.40
N LEU A 299 -27.77 1.42 -7.97
CA LEU A 299 -27.54 1.21 -9.40
C LEU A 299 -27.78 -0.24 -9.84
N GLY A 300 -28.19 -1.13 -8.92
CA GLY A 300 -28.43 -2.55 -9.21
C GLY A 300 -27.17 -3.44 -9.21
N ILE A 301 -26.03 -2.90 -8.76
CA ILE A 301 -24.77 -3.64 -8.61
C ILE A 301 -24.70 -4.17 -7.18
N ARG A 302 -24.55 -5.48 -7.04
CA ARG A 302 -24.62 -6.13 -5.73
C ARG A 302 -23.28 -6.08 -5.01
N VAL A 303 -23.27 -5.50 -3.81
CA VAL A 303 -22.19 -5.69 -2.83
C VAL A 303 -22.62 -6.75 -1.80
N PRO A 304 -21.75 -7.70 -1.39
CA PRO A 304 -22.13 -8.70 -0.40
C PRO A 304 -22.53 -8.07 0.94
N PRO A 305 -23.66 -8.44 1.56
CA PRO A 305 -24.05 -7.93 2.87
C PRO A 305 -23.02 -8.21 3.98
N SER A 306 -22.24 -9.28 3.84
CA SER A 306 -21.12 -9.58 4.74
C SER A 306 -20.02 -8.53 4.69
N ALA A 307 -19.79 -7.90 3.53
CA ALA A 307 -18.81 -6.84 3.37
C ALA A 307 -19.24 -5.58 4.12
N LEU A 308 -20.52 -5.20 4.00
CA LEU A 308 -21.09 -4.07 4.73
C LEU A 308 -21.05 -4.29 6.25
N ALA A 309 -21.47 -5.48 6.70
CA ALA A 309 -21.40 -5.84 8.12
C ALA A 309 -19.96 -5.79 8.67
N TRP A 310 -18.99 -6.27 7.89
CA TRP A 310 -17.58 -6.19 8.26
C TRP A 310 -17.09 -4.74 8.33
N VAL A 311 -17.48 -3.87 7.39
CA VAL A 311 -17.11 -2.45 7.43
C VAL A 311 -17.67 -1.77 8.67
N ASP A 312 -18.94 -2.01 9.00
CA ASP A 312 -19.59 -1.46 10.20
C ASP A 312 -18.85 -1.91 11.48
N GLU A 313 -18.53 -3.21 11.58
CA GLU A 313 -17.74 -3.76 12.70
C GLU A 313 -16.36 -3.09 12.82
N GLN A 314 -15.66 -2.87 11.71
CA GLN A 314 -14.36 -2.20 11.75
C GLN A 314 -14.47 -0.73 12.13
N ILE A 315 -15.50 -0.01 11.67
CA ILE A 315 -15.75 1.38 12.07
C ILE A 315 -15.95 1.44 13.58
N ASP A 316 -16.83 0.60 14.13
CA ASP A 316 -17.11 0.56 15.58
C ASP A 316 -15.85 0.22 16.39
N ARG A 317 -15.09 -0.79 15.95
CA ARG A 317 -13.81 -1.16 16.58
C ARG A 317 -12.83 0.01 16.62
N LEU A 318 -12.67 0.75 15.52
CA LEU A 318 -11.75 1.89 15.48
C LEU A 318 -12.24 3.04 16.36
N TRP A 319 -13.55 3.28 16.47
CA TRP A 319 -14.10 4.25 17.41
C TRP A 319 -13.82 3.86 18.87
N GLU A 320 -13.91 2.58 19.22
CA GLU A 320 -13.55 2.10 20.55
C GLU A 320 -12.05 2.28 20.84
N LEU A 321 -11.18 1.99 19.85
CA LEU A 321 -9.72 2.13 19.98
C LEU A 321 -9.26 3.58 20.04
N ARG A 322 -9.97 4.50 19.37
CA ARG A 322 -9.73 5.94 19.40
C ARG A 322 -9.72 6.52 20.83
N GLY A 323 -10.48 5.90 21.73
CA GLY A 323 -10.61 6.32 23.12
C GLY A 323 -11.27 7.71 23.27
N PRO A 324 -11.39 8.22 24.51
CA PRO A 324 -12.18 9.42 24.79
C PRO A 324 -11.49 10.75 24.44
N ALA A 325 -10.17 10.75 24.22
CA ALA A 325 -9.40 11.98 23.94
C ALA A 325 -8.58 11.90 22.64
N PRO A 326 -9.25 11.83 21.47
CA PRO A 326 -8.59 11.90 20.17
C PRO A 326 -7.85 13.24 20.03
N GLY A 327 -6.58 13.19 19.64
CA GLY A 327 -5.73 14.37 19.47
C GLY A 327 -4.86 14.72 20.68
N LEU A 328 -5.01 14.07 21.84
CA LEU A 328 -4.14 14.31 22.99
C LEU A 328 -2.65 14.09 22.67
N ALA A 329 -2.33 13.09 21.84
CA ALA A 329 -0.95 12.87 21.37
C ALA A 329 -0.38 14.09 20.62
N ALA A 330 -1.20 14.70 19.77
CA ALA A 330 -0.81 15.88 19.00
C ALA A 330 -0.65 17.12 19.91
N ILE A 331 -1.55 17.28 20.89
CA ILE A 331 -1.46 18.34 21.91
C ILE A 331 -0.19 18.16 22.76
N LEU A 332 0.08 16.94 23.25
CA LEU A 332 1.29 16.66 24.04
C LEU A 332 2.56 16.96 23.24
N ARG A 333 2.60 16.61 21.95
CA ARG A 333 3.72 16.99 21.07
C ARG A 333 3.83 18.52 20.92
N TYR A 334 2.72 19.21 20.69
CA TYR A 334 2.71 20.68 20.60
C TYR A 334 3.20 21.34 21.90
N LEU A 335 2.86 20.76 23.05
CA LEU A 335 3.29 21.23 24.38
C LEU A 335 4.73 20.84 24.74
N GLY A 336 5.49 20.23 23.82
CA GLY A 336 6.89 19.90 24.00
C GLY A 336 7.15 18.63 24.82
N ALA A 337 6.17 17.73 24.94
CA ALA A 337 6.38 16.44 25.59
C ALA A 337 7.25 15.52 24.71
N GLU A 338 8.54 15.44 25.04
CA GLU A 338 9.42 14.40 24.51
C GLU A 338 8.84 13.04 24.90
N SER A 339 8.46 12.21 23.91
CA SER A 339 7.74 10.94 24.10
C SER A 339 6.23 11.02 24.39
N ALA A 340 5.53 12.04 23.84
CA ALA A 340 4.06 12.11 23.85
C ALA A 340 3.36 10.76 23.54
N HIS A 341 3.89 9.98 22.59
CA HIS A 341 3.37 8.66 22.24
C HIS A 341 3.49 7.63 23.38
N GLN A 342 4.57 7.65 24.17
CA GLN A 342 4.73 6.77 25.33
C GLN A 342 3.80 7.18 26.48
N VAL A 343 3.56 8.49 26.65
CA VAL A 343 2.60 9.01 27.63
C VAL A 343 1.20 8.54 27.30
N ILE A 344 0.76 8.69 26.04
CA ILE A 344 -0.55 8.17 25.58
C ILE A 344 -0.63 6.66 25.76
N ARG A 345 0.43 5.92 25.39
CA ARG A 345 0.46 4.47 25.57
C ARG A 345 0.21 4.06 27.02
N ARG A 346 0.81 4.78 27.97
CA ARG A 346 0.64 4.54 29.41
C ARG A 346 -0.77 4.93 29.90
N LEU A 347 -1.33 6.01 29.36
CA LEU A 347 -2.70 6.44 29.67
C LEU A 347 -3.72 5.43 29.15
N VAL A 348 -3.60 4.96 27.90
CA VAL A 348 -4.51 3.97 27.30
C VAL A 348 -4.46 2.60 28.01
N GLU A 349 -3.35 2.29 28.70
CA GLU A 349 -3.20 1.09 29.52
C GLU A 349 -3.87 1.22 30.91
N ASP A 350 -4.25 2.43 31.33
CA ASP A 350 -4.99 2.67 32.56
C ASP A 350 -6.48 2.34 32.36
N ALA A 351 -7.06 1.57 33.28
CA ALA A 351 -8.47 1.16 33.19
C ALA A 351 -9.42 2.36 33.34
N ASP A 352 -9.00 3.40 34.06
CA ASP A 352 -9.79 4.62 34.27
C ASP A 352 -9.75 5.55 33.06
N TRP A 353 -8.80 5.37 32.13
CA TRP A 353 -8.69 6.17 30.90
C TRP A 353 -9.85 5.99 29.93
N ARG A 354 -10.62 4.90 30.05
CA ARG A 354 -11.85 4.70 29.26
C ARG A 354 -13.01 5.53 29.78
N GLN A 355 -12.90 6.11 30.97
CA GLN A 355 -13.84 7.10 31.48
C GLN A 355 -13.46 8.47 30.93
N ASP A 356 -14.44 9.35 30.74
CA ASP A 356 -14.21 10.70 30.23
C ASP A 356 -13.10 11.39 31.04
N PRO A 357 -11.94 11.72 30.46
CA PRO A 357 -10.85 12.34 31.21
C PRO A 357 -11.18 13.78 31.64
N TRP A 358 -12.35 14.30 31.23
CA TRP A 358 -12.86 15.62 31.55
C TRP A 358 -14.04 15.62 32.54
N SER A 359 -14.43 14.45 33.07
CA SER A 359 -15.39 14.35 34.17
C SER A 359 -14.68 14.38 35.52
#